data_AF-A0AAC8V8X0-F1
#
_entry.id   AF-A0AAC8V8X0-F1
#
_cell.length_a   1.000
_cell.length_b   1.000
_cell.length_c   1.000
_cell.angle_alpha   90.00
_cell.angle_beta   90.00
_cell.angle_gamma   90.00
#
_symmetry.space_group_name_H-M   'P 1'
#
loop_
_entity.id
_entity.type
_entity.pdbx_description
1 polymer ?
#
loop_
_entity_poly.entity_id
_entity_poly.type
_entity_poly.pdbx_seq_one_letter_code
_entity_poly.pdbx_strand_id
1 'polypeptide(L)' 'MAKKFGGMMADLSLDKEMLQEVIKKILRPAQKREAIAWLLETYHIGLHRGYRLMMQNSTVYNYCSCRDERAIALRIR' A
#
# COMPACT_ATOMS: atom_id res chain seq x y z
N MET A 1 17.73 29.10 -14.75
CA MET A 1 17.08 27.80 -15.05
C MET A 1 16.86 26.93 -13.79
N ALA A 2 17.81 26.85 -12.85
CA ALA A 2 17.70 26.02 -11.64
C ALA A 2 16.51 26.34 -10.71
N LYS A 3 16.08 27.61 -10.61
CA LYS A 3 14.99 28.04 -9.71
C LYS A 3 13.62 27.44 -10.06
N LYS A 4 13.38 27.09 -11.33
CA LYS A 4 12.09 26.58 -11.82
C LYS A 4 11.91 25.08 -11.53
N PHE A 5 12.99 24.31 -11.61
CA PHE A 5 12.99 22.89 -11.26
C PHE A 5 12.80 22.67 -9.75
N GLY A 6 13.41 23.52 -8.91
CA GLY A 6 13.25 23.45 -7.46
C GLY A 6 11.80 23.63 -7.00
N GLY A 7 11.08 24.59 -7.58
CA GLY A 7 9.65 24.80 -7.31
C GLY A 7 8.81 23.59 -7.71
N MET A 8 8.98 23.10 -8.95
CA MET A 8 8.25 21.92 -9.43
C MET A 8 8.50 20.66 -8.59
N MET A 9 9.74 20.45 -8.13
CA MET A 9 10.06 19.33 -7.25
C MET A 9 9.45 19.48 -5.85
N ALA A 10 9.39 20.71 -5.33
CA ALA A 10 8.74 20.99 -4.06
C ALA A 10 7.23 20.71 -4.12
N ASP A 11 6.56 21.19 -5.18
CA ASP A 11 5.13 20.97 -5.39
C ASP A 11 4.81 19.46 -5.52
N LEU A 12 5.57 18.72 -6.33
CA LEU A 12 5.41 17.27 -6.46
C LEU A 12 5.72 16.50 -5.17
N SER A 13 6.66 17.00 -4.35
CA SER A 13 6.95 16.40 -3.04
C SER A 13 5.77 16.61 -2.08
N LEU A 14 5.16 17.80 -2.09
CA LEU A 14 4.00 18.11 -1.28
C LEU A 14 2.79 17.26 -1.69
N ASP A 15 2.51 17.17 -2.99
CA ASP A 15 1.43 16.35 -3.52
C ASP A 15 1.59 14.88 -3.15
N LYS A 16 2.83 14.35 -3.24
CA LYS A 16 3.14 12.99 -2.81
C LYS A 16 2.85 12.80 -1.33
N GLU A 17 3.24 13.73 -0.46
CA GLU A 17 2.97 13.65 0.97
C GLU A 17 1.46 13.69 1.28
N MET A 18 0.73 14.58 0.62
CA MET A 18 -0.73 14.69 0.75
C MET A 18 -1.43 13.38 0.37
N LEU A 19 -1.07 12.79 -0.78
CA LEU A 19 -1.64 11.53 -1.24
C LEU A 19 -1.27 10.36 -0.31
N GLN A 20 -0.05 10.35 0.24
CA GLN A 20 0.37 9.36 1.22
C GLN A 20 -0.47 9.43 2.51
N GLU A 21 -0.79 10.62 2.99
CA GLU A 21 -1.66 10.81 4.15
C GLU A 21 -3.10 10.37 3.88
N VAL A 22 -3.62 10.62 2.69
CA VAL A 22 -4.95 10.13 2.28
C VAL A 22 -4.99 8.60 2.26
N ILE A 23 -3.98 7.96 1.66
CA ILE A 23 -3.83 6.50 1.62
C ILE A 23 -3.77 5.90 3.02
N LYS A 24 -3.06 6.54 3.95
CA LYS A 24 -3.00 6.11 5.35
C LYS A 24 -4.36 6.14 6.03
N LYS A 25 -5.14 7.20 5.82
CA LYS A 25 -6.42 7.43 6.51
C LYS A 25 -7.56 6.59 5.95
N ILE A 26 -7.60 6.39 4.63
CA ILE A 26 -8.76 5.77 3.96
C ILE A 26 -8.60 4.26 3.79
N LEU A 27 -7.43 3.79 3.36
CA LEU A 27 -7.29 2.41 2.91
C LEU A 27 -7.01 1.43 4.05
N ARG A 28 -7.81 0.37 4.11
CA ARG A 28 -7.57 -0.78 4.99
C ARG A 28 -6.38 -1.61 4.49
N PRO A 29 -5.72 -2.40 5.36
CA PRO A 29 -4.60 -3.25 4.96
C PRO A 29 -4.91 -4.17 3.77
N ALA A 30 -6.11 -4.75 3.70
CA ALA A 30 -6.52 -5.60 2.58
C ALA A 30 -6.54 -4.84 1.24
N GLN A 31 -7.18 -3.65 1.21
CA GLN A 31 -7.24 -2.80 0.02
C GLN A 31 -5.85 -2.32 -0.42
N LYS A 32 -4.94 -2.09 0.55
CA LYS A 32 -3.54 -1.77 0.23
C LYS A 32 -2.83 -2.92 -0.48
N ARG A 33 -3.16 -4.18 -0.19
CA ARG A 33 -2.57 -5.34 -0.90
C ARG A 33 -3.03 -5.39 -2.35
N GLU A 34 -4.33 -5.19 -2.58
CA GLU A 34 -4.90 -5.15 -3.93
C GLU A 34 -4.27 -4.03 -4.76
N ALA A 35 -4.12 -2.84 -4.17
CA ALA A 35 -3.46 -1.72 -4.82
C ALA A 35 -1.95 -1.98 -5.08
N ILE A 36 -1.25 -2.69 -4.18
CA ILE A 36 0.13 -3.13 -4.45
C ILE A 36 0.14 -4.08 -5.64
N ALA A 37 -0.74 -5.07 -5.69
CA ALA A 37 -0.83 -6.01 -6.82
C ALA A 37 -1.05 -5.27 -8.15
N TRP A 38 -1.99 -4.32 -8.17
CA TRP A 38 -2.24 -3.47 -9.33
C TRP A 38 -1.03 -2.63 -9.75
N LEU A 39 -0.29 -2.06 -8.80
CA LEU A 39 0.93 -1.29 -9.10
C LEU A 39 2.03 -2.15 -9.73
N LEU A 40 2.16 -3.41 -9.28
CA LEU A 40 3.15 -4.35 -9.83
C LEU A 40 2.80 -4.73 -11.26
N GLU A 41 1.51 -4.97 -11.53
CA GLU A 41 1.04 -5.31 -12.87
C GLU A 41 1.14 -4.12 -13.83
N THR A 42 0.72 -2.93 -13.40
CA THR A 42 0.62 -1.75 -14.27
C THR A 42 1.97 -1.08 -14.54
N TYR A 43 2.83 -1.00 -13.53
CA TYR A 43 4.10 -0.26 -13.62
C TYR A 43 5.33 -1.16 -13.61
N HIS A 44 5.15 -2.49 -13.57
CA HIS A 44 6.22 -3.50 -13.56
C HIS A 44 7.33 -3.21 -12.52
N ILE A 45 6.93 -2.68 -11.36
CA ILE A 45 7.86 -2.37 -10.28
C ILE A 45 8.13 -3.62 -9.43
N GLY A 46 9.24 -3.62 -8.68
CA GLY A 46 9.49 -4.66 -7.69
C GLY A 46 8.57 -4.52 -6.47
N LEU A 47 8.29 -5.65 -5.82
CA LEU A 47 7.43 -5.77 -4.63
C LEU A 47 7.84 -4.81 -3.48
N HIS A 48 9.15 -4.67 -3.24
CA HIS A 48 9.68 -3.72 -2.25
C HIS A 48 9.38 -2.25 -2.56
N ARG A 49 9.29 -1.88 -3.86
CA ARG A 49 8.90 -0.53 -4.26
C ARG A 49 7.40 -0.32 -4.02
N GLY A 50 6.58 -1.34 -4.30
CA GLY A 50 5.15 -1.34 -3.97
C GLY A 50 4.88 -1.14 -2.49
N TYR A 51 5.57 -1.87 -1.60
CA TYR A 51 5.45 -1.70 -0.14
C TYR A 51 5.73 -0.27 0.32
N ARG A 52 6.80 0.35 -0.20
CA ARG A 52 7.17 1.73 0.14
C ARG A 52 6.15 2.74 -0.36
N LEU A 53 5.64 2.58 -1.57
CA LEU A 53 4.63 3.47 -2.14
C LEU A 53 3.31 3.41 -1.36
N MET A 54 2.88 2.20 -0.98
CA MET A 54 1.63 1.98 -0.27
C MET A 54 1.77 2.01 1.26
N MET A 55 2.96 2.38 1.76
CA MET A 55 3.28 2.51 3.18
C MET A 55 2.88 1.26 3.98
N GLN A 56 3.18 0.09 3.42
CA GLN A 56 2.92 -1.21 4.05
C GLN A 56 4.22 -1.87 4.47
N ASN A 57 4.22 -2.46 5.66
CA ASN A 57 5.30 -3.34 6.08
C ASN A 57 5.13 -4.70 5.39
N SER A 58 6.24 -5.28 4.91
CA SER A 58 6.30 -6.64 4.36
C SER A 58 5.63 -7.69 5.27
N THR A 59 5.78 -7.60 6.59
CA THR A 59 5.18 -8.57 7.53
C THR A 59 3.65 -8.45 7.56
N VAL A 60 3.12 -7.24 7.51
CA VAL A 60 1.67 -6.97 7.51
C VAL A 60 1.04 -7.37 6.17
N TYR A 61 1.77 -7.20 5.08
CA TYR A 61 1.36 -7.64 3.76
C TYR A 61 1.22 -9.17 3.69
N ASN A 62 2.22 -9.89 4.17
CA ASN A 62 2.24 -11.36 4.18
C ASN A 62 1.35 -11.97 5.27
N TYR A 63 0.86 -11.16 6.22
CA TYR A 63 0.00 -11.65 7.29
C TYR A 63 -1.38 -12.04 6.74
N CYS A 64 -1.67 -13.33 6.77
CA CYS A 64 -2.99 -13.88 6.56
C CYS A 64 -3.53 -14.37 7.90
N SER A 65 -4.62 -13.76 8.38
CA SER A 65 -5.37 -14.31 9.50
C SER A 65 -6.09 -15.57 8.99
N CYS A 66 -5.47 -16.73 9.14
CA CYS A 66 -6.16 -18.00 8.96
C CYS A 66 -7.23 -18.10 10.05
N ARG A 67 -8.47 -17.73 9.73
CA ARG A 67 -9.61 -18.12 10.54
C ARG A 67 -9.73 -19.62 10.32
N ASP A 68 -9.37 -20.41 11.32
CA ASP A 68 -9.39 -21.87 11.21
C ASP A 68 -10.84 -22.32 11.02
N GLU A 69 -11.29 -22.41 9.77
CA GLU A 69 -12.66 -22.76 9.41
C GLU A 69 -13.05 -24.13 9.97
N ARG A 70 -12.05 -24.99 10.21
CA ARG A 70 -12.19 -26.26 10.92
C ARG A 70 -12.76 -26.07 12.32
N ALA A 71 -12.32 -25.05 13.06
CA ALA A 71 -12.80 -24.75 14.42
C ALA A 71 -14.24 -24.21 14.44
N ILE A 72 -14.69 -23.58 13.34
CA ILE A 72 -16.08 -23.12 13.16
C ILE A 72 -16.97 -24.32 12.79
N ALA A 73 -16.52 -25.17 11.87
CA ALA A 73 -17.24 -26.39 11.47
C ALA A 73 -17.46 -27.35 12.64
N LEU A 74 -16.49 -27.47 13.56
CA LEU A 74 -16.61 -28.28 14.78
C LEU A 74 -17.61 -27.70 15.81
N ARG A 75 -17.92 -26.40 15.76
CA ARG A 75 -18.82 -25.71 16.69
C ARG A 75 -20.28 -25.68 16.25
N ILE A 76 -20.56 -25.93 14.98
CA ILE A 76 -21.92 -25.91 14.40
C ILE A 76 -22.60 -27.30 14.53
N ARG A 77 -21.89 -28.31 15.04
CA ARG A 77 -22.41 -29.67 15.22
C ARG A 77 -23.01 -29.90 16.61
#